data_AF-A0A1F3Q7Q4-F1
#
_entry.id   AF-A0A1F3Q7Q4-F1
#
_cell.length_a   1.000
_cell.length_b   1.000
_cell.length_c   1.000
_cell.angle_alpha   90.00
_cell.angle_beta   90.00
_cell.angle_gamma   90.00
#
_symmetry.space_group_name_H-M   'P 1'
#
loop_
_entity.id
_entity.type
_entity.pdbx_description
1 polymer ?
#
loop_
_entity_poly.entity_id
_entity_poly.type
_entity_poly.pdbx_seq_one_letter_code
_entity_poly.pdbx_strand_id
1 'polypeptide(L)'
;MNRKIFLLIIFSAVFLFLLNDCSSSEKITTKNISGKIYSLGSEPFTGLGLEDYDGTAYRIMENSPVYEKLGNEKGRYVSVTIDTKKSTGWDYIYITDYKIIK
;
A
#
# COMPACT_ATOMS: atom_id res chain seq x y z
N MET A 1 -26.19 48.18 18.54
CA MET A 1 -25.06 47.39 18.03
C MET A 1 -24.95 47.61 16.52
N ASN A 2 -23.80 48.03 16.02
CA ASN A 2 -23.64 48.45 14.60
C ASN A 2 -23.78 47.24 13.67
N ARG A 3 -24.74 47.27 12.73
CA ARG A 3 -25.05 46.18 11.78
C ARG A 3 -23.80 45.65 11.04
N LYS A 4 -22.84 46.54 10.74
CA LYS A 4 -21.57 46.22 10.09
C LYS A 4 -20.65 45.36 10.97
N ILE A 5 -20.65 45.60 12.29
CA ILE A 5 -19.83 44.84 13.26
C ILE A 5 -20.40 43.43 13.42
N PHE A 6 -21.73 43.31 13.45
CA PHE A 6 -22.41 42.02 13.54
C PHE A 6 -22.13 41.11 12.33
N LEU A 7 -22.15 41.68 11.12
CA LEU A 7 -21.82 40.94 9.89
C LEU A 7 -20.36 40.47 9.87
N LEU A 8 -19.43 41.28 10.39
CA LEU A 8 -18.01 40.96 10.42
C LEU A 8 -17.70 39.83 11.40
N ILE A 9 -18.40 39.78 12.54
CA ILE A 9 -18.30 38.68 13.51
C ILE A 9 -18.81 37.36 12.92
N ILE A 10 -19.95 37.39 12.21
CA ILE A 10 -20.50 36.19 11.56
C ILE A 10 -19.53 35.68 10.48
N PHE A 11 -18.99 36.58 9.66
CA PHE A 11 -18.06 36.21 8.60
C PHE A 11 -16.77 35.60 9.16
N SER A 12 -16.25 36.16 10.26
CA SER A 12 -15.08 35.62 10.96
C SER A 12 -15.36 34.26 11.61
N ALA A 13 -16.56 34.04 12.16
CA ALA A 13 -16.93 32.76 12.77
C ALA A 13 -17.02 31.65 11.72
N VAL A 14 -17.67 31.91 10.58
CA VAL A 14 -17.79 30.94 9.47
C VAL A 14 -16.41 30.58 8.90
N PHE A 15 -15.50 31.54 8.78
CA PHE A 15 -14.14 31.30 8.31
C PHE A 15 -13.34 30.37 9.25
N LEU A 16 -13.52 30.48 10.56
CA LEU A 16 -12.85 29.62 11.54
C LEU A 16 -13.40 28.18 11.56
N PHE A 17 -14.67 27.98 11.22
CA PHE A 17 -15.23 26.62 11.07
C PHE A 17 -14.67 25.89 9.85
N LEU A 18 -14.37 26.60 8.76
CA LEU A 18 -13.83 26.00 7.52
C LEU A 18 -12.37 25.53 7.63
N LEU A 19 -11.62 25.97 8.65
CA LEU A 19 -10.22 25.57 8.85
C LEU A 19 -10.04 24.30 9.70
N ASN A 20 -11.12 23.77 10.28
CA ASN A 20 -11.06 22.60 11.17
C ASN A 20 -11.29 21.25 10.46
N ASP A 21 -11.58 21.24 9.15
CA ASP A 21 -11.74 20.00 8.36
C ASP A 21 -10.41 19.50 7.75
N CYS A 22 -9.28 19.72 8.44
CA CYS A 22 -8.04 19.03 8.11
C CYS A 22 -8.10 17.61 8.68
N SER A 23 -8.92 16.76 8.04
CA SER A 23 -9.07 15.36 8.38
C SER A 23 -7.70 14.68 8.32
N SER A 24 -7.22 14.22 9.47
CA SER A 24 -6.02 13.39 9.61
C SER A 24 -6.23 12.10 8.81
N SER A 25 -5.80 12.09 7.55
CA SER A 25 -5.83 10.88 6.72
C SER A 25 -4.85 9.88 7.33
N GLU A 26 -5.37 8.85 8.00
CA GLU A 26 -4.56 7.73 8.45
C GLU A 26 -3.86 7.12 7.23
N LYS A 27 -2.53 7.20 7.21
CA LYS A 27 -1.73 6.66 6.11
C LYS A 27 -1.78 5.15 6.21
N ILE A 28 -2.42 4.48 5.25
CA ILE A 28 -2.45 3.03 5.14
C ILE A 28 -1.00 2.52 5.00
N THR A 29 -0.50 1.87 6.06
CA THR A 29 0.88 1.33 6.14
C THR A 29 0.97 -0.11 5.69
N THR A 30 -0.15 -0.82 5.60
CA THR A 30 -0.21 -2.21 5.19
C THR A 30 -1.29 -2.44 4.15
N LYS A 31 -1.01 -3.30 3.17
CA LYS A 31 -1.96 -3.70 2.13
C LYS A 31 -1.91 -5.21 1.97
N ASN A 32 -3.07 -5.86 1.89
CA ASN A 32 -3.15 -7.27 1.54
C ASN A 32 -3.44 -7.42 0.05
N ILE A 33 -2.70 -8.29 -0.63
CA ILE A 33 -2.98 -8.68 -2.01
C ILE A 33 -2.88 -10.19 -2.14
N SER A 34 -3.56 -10.74 -3.14
CA SER A 34 -3.52 -12.16 -3.44
C SER A 34 -3.11 -12.36 -4.89
N GLY A 35 -2.23 -13.33 -5.13
CA GLY A 35 -1.67 -13.57 -6.45
C GLY A 35 -0.79 -14.80 -6.53
N LYS A 36 -0.33 -15.10 -7.74
CA LYS A 36 0.56 -16.23 -8.04
C LYS A 36 2.01 -15.81 -7.93
N ILE A 37 2.84 -16.60 -7.23
CA ILE A 37 4.29 -16.38 -7.19
C ILE A 37 4.93 -16.93 -8.47
N TYR A 38 5.87 -16.17 -9.03
CA TYR A 38 6.63 -16.59 -10.22
C TYR A 38 8.09 -16.10 -10.14
N SER A 39 8.96 -16.71 -10.95
CA SER A 39 10.35 -16.25 -11.09
C SER A 39 10.44 -15.09 -12.07
N LEU A 40 11.30 -14.12 -11.78
CA LEU A 40 11.69 -13.05 -12.71
C LEU A 40 13.02 -13.37 -13.38
N GLY A 41 13.19 -12.89 -14.62
CA GLY A 41 14.41 -13.06 -15.41
C GLY A 41 14.49 -14.39 -16.16
N SER A 42 15.38 -14.42 -17.16
CA SER A 42 15.77 -15.66 -17.87
C SER A 42 16.77 -16.44 -17.03
N GLU A 43 16.90 -17.75 -17.22
CA GLU A 43 17.87 -18.56 -16.45
C GLU A 43 19.29 -18.00 -16.56
N PRO A 44 19.99 -17.75 -15.43
CA PRO A 44 19.55 -17.96 -14.04
C PRO A 44 18.55 -16.89 -13.54
N PHE A 45 17.46 -17.34 -12.90
CA PHE A 45 16.41 -16.45 -12.37
C PHE A 45 16.98 -15.34 -11.48
N THR A 46 16.54 -14.11 -11.71
CA THR A 46 17.08 -12.90 -11.07
C THR A 46 16.19 -12.35 -9.97
N GLY A 47 15.04 -12.98 -9.70
CA GLY A 47 14.19 -12.55 -8.60
C GLY A 47 12.85 -13.26 -8.54
N LEU A 48 11.97 -12.77 -7.66
CA LEU A 48 10.61 -13.25 -7.49
C LEU A 48 9.59 -12.16 -7.80
N GLY A 49 8.50 -12.56 -8.43
CA GLY A 49 7.34 -11.71 -8.69
C GLY A 49 6.06 -12.30 -8.10
N LEU A 50 5.06 -11.44 -7.97
CA LEU A 50 3.68 -11.82 -7.65
C LEU A 50 2.76 -11.21 -8.70
N GLU A 51 1.92 -12.03 -9.33
CA GLU A 51 0.90 -11.57 -10.28
C GLU A 51 -0.46 -11.70 -9.61
N ASP A 52 -1.14 -10.58 -9.39
CA ASP A 52 -2.48 -10.61 -8.78
C ASP A 52 -3.55 -11.10 -9.77
N TYR A 53 -4.77 -11.30 -9.28
CA TYR A 53 -5.88 -11.77 -10.10
C TYR A 53 -6.32 -10.78 -11.19
N ASP A 54 -5.96 -9.51 -11.07
CA ASP A 54 -6.25 -8.46 -12.06
C ASP A 54 -5.15 -8.38 -13.14
N GLY A 55 -4.12 -9.24 -13.05
CA GLY A 55 -2.97 -9.26 -13.96
C GLY A 55 -1.89 -8.24 -13.63
N THR A 56 -1.95 -7.59 -12.46
CA THR A 56 -0.91 -6.67 -12.00
C THR A 56 0.30 -7.46 -11.53
N ALA A 57 1.44 -7.19 -12.16
CA ALA A 57 2.71 -7.78 -11.80
C ALA A 57 3.47 -6.92 -10.79
N TYR A 58 3.89 -7.53 -9.70
CA TYR A 58 4.75 -6.95 -8.68
C TYR A 58 6.09 -7.67 -8.63
N ARG A 59 7.16 -6.94 -8.35
CA ARG A 59 8.49 -7.44 -8.01
C ARG A 59 8.63 -7.47 -6.49
N ILE A 60 8.98 -8.64 -5.96
CA ILE A 60 9.15 -8.83 -4.53
C ILE A 60 10.57 -8.41 -4.16
N MET A 61 10.71 -7.56 -3.15
CA MET A 61 12.02 -7.12 -2.68
C MET A 61 12.76 -8.26 -1.98
N GLU A 62 14.01 -8.53 -2.36
CA GLU A 62 14.86 -9.61 -1.82
C GLU A 62 15.07 -9.51 -0.31
N ASN A 63 15.05 -8.30 0.25
CA ASN A 63 15.17 -8.07 1.69
C ASN A 63 13.87 -8.31 2.48
N SER A 64 12.80 -8.79 1.83
CA SER A 64 11.57 -9.18 2.52
C SER A 64 11.85 -10.39 3.44
N PRO A 65 11.36 -10.40 4.69
CA PRO A 65 11.62 -11.48 5.65
C PRO A 65 11.11 -12.85 5.21
N VAL A 66 10.18 -12.90 4.24
CA VAL A 66 9.60 -14.13 3.70
C VAL A 66 10.11 -14.45 2.29
N TYR A 67 11.09 -13.71 1.76
CA TYR A 67 11.53 -13.84 0.36
C TYR A 67 11.93 -15.27 -0.02
N GLU A 68 12.86 -15.87 0.74
CA GLU A 68 13.31 -17.25 0.53
C GLU A 68 12.16 -18.26 0.65
N LYS A 69 11.25 -18.04 1.61
CA LYS A 69 10.09 -18.92 1.81
C LYS A 69 9.15 -18.85 0.60
N LEU A 70 8.84 -17.66 0.11
CA LEU A 70 8.04 -17.44 -1.09
C LEU A 70 8.69 -18.05 -2.34
N GLY A 71 10.03 -18.05 -2.42
CA GLY A 71 10.76 -18.72 -3.50
C GLY A 71 10.49 -20.22 -3.60
N ASN A 72 10.17 -20.88 -2.49
CA ASN A 72 9.77 -22.29 -2.47
C ASN A 72 8.29 -22.50 -2.87
N GLU A 73 7.50 -21.43 -2.93
CA GLU A 73 6.08 -21.44 -3.28
C GLU A 73 5.83 -21.00 -4.73
N LYS A 74 6.87 -20.97 -5.58
CA LYS A 74 6.75 -20.64 -7.00
C LYS A 74 5.66 -21.49 -7.68
N GLY A 75 4.82 -20.83 -8.45
CA GLY A 75 3.67 -21.44 -9.14
C GLY A 75 2.41 -21.52 -8.29
N ARG A 76 2.46 -21.25 -6.98
CA ARG A 76 1.29 -21.28 -6.10
C ARG A 76 0.66 -19.91 -5.92
N TYR A 77 -0.62 -19.92 -5.58
CA TYR A 77 -1.34 -18.72 -5.17
C TYR A 77 -1.17 -18.47 -3.66
N VAL A 78 -0.89 -17.22 -3.32
CA VAL A 78 -0.66 -16.76 -1.95
C VAL A 78 -1.40 -15.45 -1.70
N SER A 79 -1.83 -15.24 -0.46
CA SER A 79 -2.26 -13.95 0.06
C SER A 79 -1.11 -13.39 0.87
N VAL A 80 -0.64 -12.20 0.54
CA VAL A 80 0.53 -11.56 1.14
C VAL A 80 0.16 -10.27 1.85
N THR A 81 0.89 -9.97 2.92
CA THR A 81 0.81 -8.70 3.64
C THR A 81 2.00 -7.83 3.20
N ILE A 82 1.71 -6.70 2.57
CA ILE A 82 2.70 -5.72 2.09
C ILE A 82 2.84 -4.61 3.11
N ASP A 83 4.09 -4.25 3.43
CA ASP A 83 4.43 -3.00 4.12
C ASP A 83 4.63 -1.88 3.08
N THR A 84 3.65 -1.00 2.96
CA THR A 84 3.66 0.09 1.96
C THR A 84 4.69 1.17 2.29
N LYS A 85 5.17 1.24 3.54
CA LYS A 85 6.20 2.20 3.97
C LYS A 85 7.60 1.72 3.61
N LYS A 86 7.85 0.41 3.67
CA LYS A 86 9.14 -0.21 3.29
C LYS A 86 9.26 -0.52 1.80
N SER A 87 8.13 -0.63 1.10
CA SER A 87 8.09 -0.79 -0.35
C SER A 87 8.72 0.43 -1.04
N THR A 88 9.57 0.20 -2.05
CA THR A 88 10.32 1.26 -2.73
C THR A 88 9.64 1.77 -4.01
N GLY A 89 8.53 1.15 -4.42
CA GLY A 89 7.76 1.54 -5.59
C GLY A 89 6.34 0.96 -5.57
N TRP A 90 5.56 1.29 -6.59
CA TRP A 90 4.21 0.75 -6.77
C TRP A 90 4.22 -0.72 -7.17
N ASP A 91 5.25 -1.11 -7.93
CA ASP A 91 5.52 -2.46 -8.40
C ASP A 91 6.58 -3.19 -7.55
N TYR A 92 7.41 -2.48 -6.76
CA TYR A 92 8.39 -3.08 -5.85
C TYR A 92 7.85 -3.19 -4.42
N ILE A 93 7.42 -4.40 -4.05
CA ILE A 93 6.70 -4.66 -2.80
C ILE A 93 7.56 -5.35 -1.73
N TYR A 94 7.48 -4.84 -0.51
CA TYR A 94 8.08 -5.46 0.67
C TYR A 94 7.04 -6.32 1.39
N ILE A 95 7.25 -7.63 1.46
CA ILE A 95 6.28 -8.57 2.03
C ILE A 95 6.69 -8.98 3.44
N THR A 96 5.82 -8.75 4.42
CA THR A 96 6.09 -9.10 5.82
C THR A 96 5.57 -10.48 6.21
N ASP A 97 4.49 -10.94 5.58
CA ASP A 97 3.83 -12.22 5.89
C ASP A 97 3.09 -12.77 4.67
N TYR A 98 2.82 -14.07 4.66
CA TYR A 98 2.03 -14.70 3.60
C TYR A 98 1.24 -15.92 4.09
N LYS A 99 0.17 -16.23 3.36
CA LYS A 99 -0.64 -17.44 3.51
C LYS A 99 -0.87 -18.06 2.15
N ILE A 100 -0.69 -19.37 2.06
CA ILE A 100 -1.00 -20.12 0.84
C ILE A 100 -2.52 -20.16 0.66
N ILE A 101 -2.99 -19.90 -0.55
CA ILE A 101 -4.41 -19.91 -0.93
C ILE A 101 -4.59 -20.72 -2.22
N LYS A 102 -4.73 -22.03 -2.06
CA LYS A 102 -5.09 -23.01 -3.10
C LYS A 102 -4.04 -23.20 -4.20
#